data_AF-X1EVU2-F1
#
_entry.id   AF-X1EVU2-F1
#
_cell.length_a   1.000
_cell.length_b   1.000
_cell.length_c   1.000
_cell.angle_alpha   90.00
_cell.angle_beta   90.00
_cell.angle_gamma   90.00
#
_symmetry.space_group_name_H-M   'P 1'
#
loop_
_entity.id
_entity.type
_entity.pdbx_description
1 polymer ?
#
loop_
_entity_poly.entity_id
_entity_poly.type
_entity_poly.pdbx_seq_one_letter_code
_entity_poly.pdbx_strand_id
1 'polypeptide(L)'
;VGSSLGVVFAGDLFTLLIFWEVMAVSSLFLIWARRTPESRRAGFRYILVHAFGGSVLMAGIIWHLGETGSLLFNHFEGGIAS
;
A
#
# COMPACT_ATOMS: atom_id res chain seq x y z
N VAL A 1 -8.16 10.42 5.61
CA VAL A 1 -9.25 9.71 6.33
C VAL A 1 -10.09 8.85 5.38
N GLY A 2 -10.63 9.38 4.28
CA GLY A 2 -11.37 8.57 3.32
C GLY A 2 -10.54 7.43 2.71
N SER A 3 -9.31 7.71 2.27
CA SER A 3 -8.41 6.69 1.70
C SER A 3 -8.04 5.58 2.69
N SER A 4 -7.81 5.93 3.96
CA SER A 4 -7.52 4.93 5.00
C SER A 4 -8.71 4.02 5.32
N LEU A 5 -9.94 4.55 5.27
CA LEU A 5 -11.14 3.72 5.38
C LEU A 5 -11.32 2.84 4.14
N GLY A 6 -10.99 3.33 2.95
CA GLY A 6 -11.02 2.55 1.72
C GLY A 6 -10.08 1.34 1.73
N VAL A 7 -8.91 1.45 2.37
CA VAL A 7 -8.02 0.29 2.59
C VAL A 7 -8.68 -0.76 3.49
N VAL A 8 -9.33 -0.32 4.57
CA VAL A 8 -9.97 -1.23 5.55
C VAL A 8 -11.18 -1.96 4.94
N PHE A 9 -11.94 -1.28 4.09
CA PHE A 9 -13.14 -1.83 3.44
C PHE A 9 -12.89 -2.35 2.02
N ALA A 10 -11.64 -2.51 1.60
CA ALA A 10 -11.32 -3.04 0.28
C ALA A 10 -11.84 -4.48 0.15
N GLY A 11 -12.60 -4.76 -0.91
CA GLY A 11 -13.14 -6.10 -1.20
C GLY A 11 -12.16 -7.03 -1.91
N ASP A 12 -11.07 -6.49 -2.45
CA ASP A 12 -10.06 -7.22 -3.21
C ASP A 12 -8.69 -6.52 -3.10
N LEU A 13 -7.64 -7.26 -3.45
CA LEU A 13 -6.23 -6.83 -3.37
C LEU A 13 -5.92 -5.62 -4.25
N PHE A 14 -6.56 -5.49 -5.41
CA PHE A 14 -6.35 -4.36 -6.30
C PHE A 14 -6.99 -3.09 -5.75
N THR A 15 -8.22 -3.17 -5.28
CA THR A 15 -8.88 -2.07 -4.57
C THR A 15 -8.08 -1.64 -3.34
N LEU A 16 -7.54 -2.60 -2.58
CA LEU A 16 -6.65 -2.32 -1.44
C LEU A 16 -5.43 -1.51 -1.88
N LEU A 17 -4.75 -1.96 -2.94
CA LEU A 17 -3.55 -1.32 -3.46
C LEU A 17 -3.82 0.13 -3.91
N ILE A 18 -4.95 0.40 -4.57
CA ILE A 18 -5.30 1.77 -4.99
C ILE A 18 -5.52 2.67 -3.77
N PHE A 19 -6.31 2.23 -2.79
CA PHE A 19 -6.54 3.05 -1.59
C PHE A 19 -5.26 3.23 -0.76
N TRP A 20 -4.39 2.22 -0.75
CA TRP A 20 -3.08 2.27 -0.12
C TRP A 20 -2.21 3.36 -0.74
N GLU A 21 -2.09 3.40 -2.06
CA GLU A 21 -1.31 4.43 -2.78
C GLU A 21 -1.91 5.83 -2.60
N VAL A 22 -3.23 5.98 -2.67
CA VAL A 22 -3.89 7.29 -2.42
C VAL A 22 -3.64 7.77 -1.00
N MET A 23 -3.69 6.87 -0.02
CA MET A 23 -3.33 7.19 1.37
C MET A 23 -1.88 7.63 1.49
N ALA A 24 -0.97 6.98 0.76
CA ALA A 24 0.45 7.27 0.79
C ALA A 24 0.79 8.64 0.21
N VAL A 25 0.25 8.94 -0.97
CA VAL A 25 0.38 10.23 -1.64
C VAL A 25 -0.19 11.35 -0.76
N SER A 26 -1.36 11.13 -0.17
CA SER A 26 -1.97 12.09 0.77
C SER A 26 -1.06 12.36 1.97
N SER A 27 -0.46 11.30 2.54
CA SER A 27 0.44 11.42 3.68
C SER A 27 1.73 12.16 3.33
N LEU A 28 2.29 11.91 2.14
CA LEU A 28 3.45 12.64 1.64
C LEU A 28 3.15 14.14 1.49
N PHE A 29 1.99 14.50 0.93
CA PHE A 29 1.56 15.90 0.85
C PHE A 29 1.43 16.55 2.23
N LEU A 30 0.87 15.84 3.22
CA LEU A 30 0.76 16.34 4.59
C LEU A 30 2.12 16.55 5.25
N ILE A 31 3.09 15.66 5.00
CA ILE A 31 4.46 15.84 5.49
C ILE A 31 5.06 17.11 4.90
N TRP A 32 4.98 17.29 3.58
CA TRP A 32 5.55 18.46 2.88
C TRP A 32 4.77 19.77 3.10
N ALA A 33 3.52 19.71 3.54
CA ALA A 33 2.72 20.90 3.86
C ALA A 33 3.38 21.79 4.93
N ARG A 34 4.24 21.23 5.80
CA ARG A 34 5.00 21.99 6.79
C ARG A 34 6.08 22.92 6.19
N ARG A 35 6.50 22.71 4.94
CA ARG A 35 7.45 23.58 4.19
C ARG A 35 8.80 23.85 4.88
N THR A 36 9.21 23.03 5.84
CA THR A 36 10.54 23.15 6.48
C THR A 36 11.57 22.20 5.85
N PRO A 37 12.88 22.46 6.00
CA PRO A 37 13.93 21.55 5.54
C PRO A 37 13.80 20.13 6.13
N GLU A 38 13.42 20.02 7.39
CA GLU A 38 13.21 18.75 8.10
C GLU A 38 12.02 17.99 7.53
N SER A 39 10.93 18.70 7.23
CA SER A 39 9.74 18.17 6.57
C SER A 39 10.07 17.60 5.19
N ARG A 40 10.90 18.29 4.40
CA ARG A 40 11.35 17.79 3.09
C ARG A 40 12.14 16.49 3.22
N ARG A 41 13.10 16.45 4.15
CA ARG A 41 13.91 15.25 4.43
C ARG A 41 13.06 14.08 4.94
N ALA A 42 12.09 14.37 5.81
CA ALA A 42 11.15 13.36 6.30
C ALA A 42 10.28 12.79 5.17
N GLY A 43 9.74 13.65 4.29
CA GLY A 43 8.96 13.22 3.13
C GLY A 43 9.77 12.39 2.13
N PHE A 44 11.06 12.72 1.94
CA PHE A 44 11.95 11.92 1.09
C PHE A 44 12.21 10.53 1.68
N ARG A 45 12.46 10.42 2.98
CA ARG A 45 12.57 9.11 3.65
C ARG A 45 11.27 8.32 3.56
N TYR A 46 10.14 9.00 3.74
CA TYR A 46 8.82 8.41 3.65
C TYR A 46 8.56 7.82 2.27
N ILE A 47 8.76 8.58 1.18
CA ILE A 47 8.50 8.08 -0.18
C ILE A 47 9.43 6.92 -0.55
N LEU A 48 10.69 6.90 -0.08
CA LEU A 48 11.60 5.78 -0.32
C LEU A 48 11.12 4.49 0.34
N VAL A 49 10.82 4.54 1.64
CA VAL A 49 10.32 3.37 2.39
C VAL A 49 8.97 2.93 1.85
N HIS A 50 8.11 3.89 1.50
CA HIS A 50 6.79 3.60 0.96
C HIS A 50 6.87 2.99 -0.44
N ALA A 51 7.68 3.54 -1.35
CA ALA A 51 7.85 2.98 -2.68
C ALA A 51 8.42 1.57 -2.63
N PHE A 52 9.35 1.30 -1.70
CA PHE A 52 9.84 -0.05 -1.47
C PHE A 52 8.74 -0.98 -0.96
N GLY A 53 8.01 -0.58 0.09
CA GLY A 53 6.91 -1.38 0.64
C GLY A 53 5.77 -1.61 -0.35
N GLY A 54 5.39 -0.58 -1.11
CA GLY A 54 4.39 -0.65 -2.18
C GLY A 54 4.84 -1.55 -3.33
N SER A 55 6.13 -1.53 -3.69
CA SER A 55 6.69 -2.46 -4.69
C SER A 55 6.64 -3.91 -4.22
N VAL A 56 6.98 -4.16 -2.95
CA VAL A 56 6.90 -5.52 -2.36
C VAL A 56 5.46 -5.99 -2.29
N LEU A 57 4.53 -5.13 -1.86
CA LEU A 57 3.10 -5.44 -1.83
C LEU A 57 2.56 -5.75 -3.23
N MET A 58 2.87 -4.90 -4.21
CA MET A 58 2.51 -5.11 -5.62
C MET A 58 3.06 -6.44 -6.13
N ALA A 59 4.32 -6.74 -5.87
CA ALA A 59 4.93 -8.01 -6.27
C ALA A 59 4.20 -9.21 -5.65
N GLY A 60 3.83 -9.14 -4.36
CA GLY A 60 3.02 -10.16 -3.69
C GLY A 60 1.64 -10.34 -4.31
N ILE A 61 0.97 -9.25 -4.70
CA ILE A 61 -0.34 -9.29 -5.38
C ILE A 61 -0.21 -9.93 -6.77
N ILE A 62 0.81 -9.55 -7.53
CA ILE A 62 1.06 -10.13 -8.87
C ILE A 62 1.40 -11.62 -8.75
N TRP A 63 2.22 -12.00 -7.77
CA TRP A 63 2.54 -13.39 -7.49
C TRP A 63 1.27 -14.19 -7.15
N HIS A 64 0.46 -13.69 -6.23
CA HIS A 64 -0.79 -14.31 -5.84
C HIS A 64 -1.75 -14.47 -7.03
N LEU A 65 -1.87 -13.44 -7.86
CA LEU A 65 -2.69 -13.49 -9.08
C LEU A 65 -2.17 -14.55 -10.06
N GLY A 66 -0.85 -14.72 -10.16
CA GLY A 66 -0.24 -15.75 -11.01
C GLY A 66 -0.53 -17.18 -10.54
N GLU A 67 -0.61 -17.41 -9.23
CA GLU A 67 -0.90 -18.73 -8.66
C GLU A 67 -2.40 -19.06 -8.61
N THR A 68 -3.24 -18.10 -8.23
CA THR A 68 -4.67 -18.35 -7.96
C THR A 68 -5.60 -17.88 -9.08
N GLY A 69 -5.15 -16.95 -9.92
CA GLY A 69 -6.00 -16.28 -10.90
C GLY A 69 -7.04 -15.32 -10.29
N SER A 70 -6.97 -15.03 -8.99
CA SER A 70 -7.93 -14.20 -8.27
C SER A 70 -7.26 -13.05 -7.52
N LEU A 71 -7.96 -11.92 -7.43
CA LEU A 71 -7.59 -10.78 -6.59
C LEU A 71 -8.47 -10.66 -5.34
N LEU A 72 -9.48 -11.52 -5.20
CA LEU A 72 -10.42 -11.45 -4.09
C LEU A 72 -9.73 -11.80 -2.77
N PHE A 73 -10.16 -11.14 -1.69
CA PHE A 73 -9.82 -11.57 -0.33
C PHE A 73 -10.57 -12.86 0.00
N ASN A 74 -10.04 -13.97 -0.49
CA ASN A 74 -10.46 -15.30 -0.09
C ASN A 74 -9.57 -15.80 1.06
N HIS A 75 -9.88 -16.99 1.58
CA HIS A 75 -9.01 -17.64 2.55
C HIS A 75 -7.62 -17.85 1.93
N PHE A 76 -6.61 -17.16 2.46
CA PHE A 76 -5.23 -17.45 2.11
C PHE A 76 -4.80 -18.68 2.89
N GLU A 77 -4.71 -19.82 2.22
CA GLU A 77 -4.04 -21.00 2.77
C GLU A 77 -2.58 -20.61 3.03
N GLY A 78 -2.22 -20.44 4.30
CA GLY A 78 -0.85 -20.11 4.67
C GLY A 78 0.03 -21.32 4.38
N GLY A 79 0.95 -21.21 3.42
CA GLY A 79 1.91 -22.27 3.04
C GLY A 79 2.93 -22.66 4.13
N ILE A 80 2.62 -22.46 5.40
CA ILE A 80 3.41 -22.88 6.57
C ILE A 80 2.66 -23.92 7.43
N ALA A 81 1.41 -24.27 7.07
CA ALA A 81 0.76 -25.47 7.56
C ALA A 81 0.52 -26.37 6.35
N SER A 82 1.25 -27.48 6.33
CA SER A 82 1.05 -28.64 5.45
C SER A 82 -0.40 -29.03 5.30
#